data_AF-A0AB37RLJ4-F1
#
_entry.id   AF-A0AB37RLJ4-F1
#
_cell.length_a   1.000
_cell.length_b   1.000
_cell.length_c   1.000
_cell.angle_alpha   90.00
_cell.angle_beta   90.00
_cell.angle_gamma   90.00
#
_symmetry.space_group_name_H-M   'P 1'
#
loop_
_entity.id
_entity.type
_entity.pdbx_description
1 polymer ?
#
loop_
_entity_poly.entity_id
_entity_poly.type
_entity_poly.pdbx_seq_one_letter_code
_entity_poly.pdbx_strand_id
1 'polypeptide(L)'
;MTENNAEIKKMEERIAKLDAQQKQLKAKKRALRNRISQQNRKARTKRLIEKGAMLEKFQGDKAEQTTPEAGYQALVDLQHKYGVLVAYAKTINMQGGGTAYEHFLDRLNTEK
;
A
#
# COMPACT_ATOMS: atom_id res chain seq x y z
N MET A 1 38.63 49.48 28.30
CA MET A 1 37.16 49.25 28.32
C MET A 1 36.52 49.16 26.93
N THR A 2 37.20 49.54 25.84
CA THR A 2 36.63 49.62 24.48
C THR A 2 36.77 48.35 23.63
N GLU A 3 37.86 47.60 23.78
CA GLU A 3 38.11 46.38 22.97
C GLU A 3 37.19 45.21 23.30
N ASN A 4 36.89 44.98 24.59
CA ASN A 4 35.94 43.95 25.01
C ASN A 4 34.54 44.14 24.42
N ASN A 5 34.12 45.39 24.21
CA ASN A 5 32.79 45.71 23.69
C ASN A 5 32.70 45.43 22.17
N ALA A 6 33.80 45.61 21.44
CA ALA A 6 33.88 45.30 20.02
C ALA A 6 33.87 43.78 19.75
N GLU A 7 34.54 43.00 20.60
CA GLU A 7 34.53 41.54 20.51
C GLU A 7 33.16 40.95 20.88
N ILE A 8 32.48 41.48 21.90
CA ILE A 8 31.10 41.10 22.23
C ILE A 8 30.17 41.35 21.03
N LYS A 9 30.26 42.52 20.39
CA LYS A 9 29.44 42.84 19.21
C LYS A 9 29.70 41.90 18.03
N LYS A 10 30.96 41.53 17.77
CA LYS A 10 31.29 40.51 16.74
C LYS A 10 30.69 39.14 17.09
N MET A 11 30.70 38.75 18.36
CA MET A 11 30.08 37.50 18.81
C MET A 11 28.56 37.52 18.62
N GLU A 12 27.89 38.63 18.94
CA GLU A 12 26.44 38.82 18.71
C GLU A 12 26.07 38.74 17.22
N GLU A 13 26.82 39.39 16.34
CA GLU A 13 26.62 39.31 14.89
C GLU A 13 26.78 37.87 14.37
N ARG A 14 27.74 37.12 14.94
CA ARG A 14 27.96 35.72 14.59
C ARG A 14 26.82 34.82 15.08
N ILE A 15 26.28 35.09 16.27
CA ILE A 15 25.06 34.42 16.78
C ILE A 15 23.87 34.69 15.85
N ALA A 16 23.62 35.95 15.49
CA ALA A 16 22.53 36.33 14.59
C ALA A 16 22.64 35.64 13.21
N LYS A 17 23.86 35.51 12.68
CA LYS A 17 24.12 34.76 11.44
C LYS A 17 23.82 33.27 11.59
N LEU A 18 24.20 32.67 12.72
CA LEU A 18 23.90 31.27 13.01
C LEU A 18 22.39 31.03 13.14
N ASP A 19 21.65 31.94 13.78
CA ASP A 19 20.19 31.85 13.91
C ASP A 19 19.50 31.94 12.54
N ALA A 20 19.96 32.86 11.67
CA ALA A 20 19.47 32.95 10.30
C ALA A 20 19.71 31.64 9.52
N GLN A 21 20.90 31.05 9.66
CA GLN A 21 21.21 29.75 9.05
C GLN A 21 20.34 28.62 9.60
N GLN A 22 20.12 28.57 10.92
CA GLN A 22 19.22 27.59 11.53
C GLN A 22 17.80 27.71 11.00
N LYS A 23 17.27 28.94 10.87
CA LYS A 23 15.95 29.20 10.28
C LYS A 23 15.86 28.68 8.85
N GLN A 24 16.88 28.93 8.04
CA GLN A 24 16.95 28.44 6.65
C GLN A 24 17.01 26.90 6.59
N LEU A 25 17.84 26.27 7.43
CA LEU A 25 17.97 24.81 7.51
C LEU A 25 16.65 24.16 7.96
N LYS A 26 15.94 24.76 8.93
CA LYS A 26 14.62 24.30 9.37
C LYS A 26 13.60 24.38 8.24
N ALA A 27 13.61 25.46 7.44
CA ALA A 27 12.75 25.60 6.26
C ALA A 27 13.07 24.54 5.19
N LYS A 28 14.36 24.32 4.88
CA LYS A 28 14.81 23.27 3.94
C LYS A 28 14.37 21.87 4.41
N LYS A 29 14.55 21.56 5.71
CA LYS A 29 14.10 20.30 6.32
C LYS A 29 12.60 20.10 6.17
N ARG A 30 11.80 21.15 6.42
CA ARG A 30 10.34 21.10 6.21
C ARG A 30 9.97 20.85 4.76
N ALA A 31 10.63 21.53 3.82
CA ALA A 31 10.41 21.34 2.39
C ALA A 31 10.73 19.91 1.93
N LEU A 32 11.83 19.34 2.40
CA LEU A 32 12.20 17.94 2.12
C LEU A 32 11.18 16.95 2.67
N ARG A 33 10.73 17.14 3.92
CA ARG A 33 9.67 16.30 4.52
C ARG A 33 8.37 16.36 3.72
N ASN A 34 7.99 17.56 3.26
CA ASN A 34 6.81 17.72 2.41
C ASN A 34 6.97 16.99 1.08
N ARG A 35 8.15 17.06 0.45
CA ARG A 35 8.45 16.34 -0.79
C ARG A 35 8.37 14.82 -0.62
N ILE A 36 8.93 14.29 0.47
CA ILE A 36 8.81 12.86 0.83
C ILE A 36 7.34 12.47 1.01
N SER A 37 6.56 13.26 1.75
CA SER A 37 5.13 13.01 1.93
C SER A 37 4.38 12.98 0.60
N GLN A 38 4.67 13.92 -0.31
CA GLN A 38 4.05 13.96 -1.63
C GLN A 38 4.43 12.76 -2.49
N GLN A 39 5.71 12.37 -2.51
CA GLN A 39 6.16 11.17 -3.23
C GLN A 39 5.46 9.91 -2.72
N ASN A 40 5.34 9.76 -1.39
CA ASN A 40 4.63 8.64 -0.78
C ASN A 40 3.14 8.61 -1.16
N ARG A 41 2.48 9.78 -1.19
CA ARG A 41 1.08 9.88 -1.66
C ARG A 41 0.96 9.48 -3.13
N LYS A 42 1.82 10.00 -4.00
CA LYS A 42 1.82 9.64 -5.44
C LYS A 42 2.02 8.14 -5.64
N ALA A 43 2.98 7.54 -4.95
CA ALA A 43 3.22 6.10 -5.02
C ALA A 43 2.03 5.30 -4.48
N ARG A 44 1.40 5.72 -3.38
CA ARG A 44 0.18 5.09 -2.85
C ARG A 44 -0.97 5.17 -3.86
N THR A 45 -1.23 6.35 -4.42
CA THR A 45 -2.31 6.56 -5.40
C THR A 45 -2.09 5.71 -6.64
N LYS A 46 -0.86 5.65 -7.18
CA LYS A 46 -0.52 4.78 -8.32
C LYS A 46 -0.88 3.32 -8.02
N ARG A 47 -0.42 2.79 -6.88
CA ARG A 47 -0.73 1.40 -6.49
C ARG A 47 -2.23 1.15 -6.31
N LEU A 48 -2.98 2.13 -5.79
CA LEU A 48 -4.43 1.98 -5.61
C LEU A 48 -5.15 1.93 -6.96
N ILE A 49 -4.75 2.77 -7.92
CA ILE A 49 -5.31 2.75 -9.28
C ILE A 49 -5.00 1.42 -9.97
N GLU A 50 -3.74 0.97 -9.91
CA GLU A 50 -3.33 -0.31 -10.51
C GLU A 50 -4.12 -1.50 -9.94
N LYS A 51 -4.28 -1.54 -8.62
CA LYS A 51 -5.09 -2.57 -7.95
C LYS A 51 -6.57 -2.46 -8.30
N GLY A 52 -7.13 -1.25 -8.34
CA GLY A 52 -8.51 -0.98 -8.71
C GLY A 52 -8.81 -1.45 -10.13
N ALA A 53 -7.96 -1.11 -11.10
CA ALA A 53 -8.09 -1.53 -12.49
C ALA A 53 -8.08 -3.06 -12.66
N MET A 54 -7.29 -3.80 -11.86
CA MET A 54 -7.34 -5.27 -11.86
C MET A 54 -8.65 -5.80 -11.28
N LEU A 55 -9.14 -5.19 -10.20
CA LEU A 55 -10.39 -5.59 -9.56
C LEU A 55 -11.60 -5.35 -10.47
N GLU A 56 -11.64 -4.22 -11.17
CA GLU A 56 -12.72 -3.92 -12.12
C GLU A 56 -12.80 -4.96 -13.25
N LYS A 57 -11.65 -5.40 -13.78
CA LYS A 57 -11.61 -6.50 -14.76
C LYS A 57 -12.19 -7.81 -14.21
N PHE A 58 -11.95 -8.09 -12.93
CA PHE A 58 -12.51 -9.27 -12.27
C PHE A 58 -14.03 -9.15 -12.05
N GLN A 59 -14.52 -7.94 -11.78
CA GLN A 59 -15.95 -7.67 -11.59
C GLN A 59 -16.76 -7.66 -12.91
N GLY A 60 -16.09 -7.54 -14.06
CA GLY A 60 -16.72 -7.58 -15.38
C GLY A 60 -17.58 -6.35 -15.67
N ASP A 61 -18.60 -6.50 -16.52
CA ASP A 61 -19.40 -5.40 -17.08
C ASP A 61 -20.15 -4.54 -16.03
N LYS A 62 -20.29 -5.03 -14.79
CA LYS A 62 -20.96 -4.33 -13.69
C LYS A 62 -19.99 -3.65 -12.72
N ALA A 63 -18.69 -3.64 -13.01
CA ALA A 63 -17.66 -3.08 -12.13
C ALA A 63 -17.94 -1.62 -11.74
N GLU A 64 -18.28 -0.77 -12.72
CA GLU A 64 -18.53 0.67 -12.49
C GLU A 64 -19.70 0.95 -11.54
N GLN A 65 -20.68 0.05 -11.49
CA GLN A 65 -21.88 0.17 -10.64
C GLN A 65 -21.69 -0.49 -9.27
N THR A 66 -20.58 -1.21 -9.08
CA THR A 66 -20.32 -1.96 -7.85
C THR A 66 -19.62 -1.06 -6.84
N THR A 67 -20.27 -0.83 -5.70
CA THR A 67 -19.62 -0.09 -4.60
C THR A 67 -18.46 -0.89 -4.00
N PRO A 68 -17.45 -0.23 -3.39
CA PRO A 68 -16.36 -0.93 -2.72
C PRO A 68 -16.83 -1.95 -1.69
N GLU A 69 -17.86 -1.62 -0.91
CA GLU A 69 -18.44 -2.50 0.10
C GLU A 69 -19.12 -3.72 -0.52
N ALA A 70 -19.92 -3.52 -1.59
CA ALA A 70 -20.56 -4.62 -2.30
C ALA A 70 -19.51 -5.54 -2.95
N GLY A 71 -18.46 -4.97 -3.54
CA GLY A 71 -17.33 -5.70 -4.09
C GLY A 71 -16.59 -6.51 -3.02
N TYR A 72 -16.37 -5.93 -1.83
CA TYR A 72 -15.75 -6.64 -0.71
C TYR A 72 -16.61 -7.81 -0.23
N GLN A 73 -17.93 -7.60 -0.05
CA GLN A 73 -18.83 -8.68 0.35
C GLN A 73 -18.87 -9.80 -0.69
N ALA A 74 -18.89 -9.47 -1.98
CA ALA A 74 -18.85 -10.47 -3.05
C ALA A 74 -17.56 -11.32 -3.01
N LEU A 75 -16.41 -10.71 -2.69
CA LEU A 75 -15.14 -11.43 -2.52
C LEU A 75 -15.15 -12.36 -1.29
N VAL A 76 -15.70 -11.88 -0.17
CA VAL A 76 -15.87 -12.70 1.05
C VAL A 76 -16.79 -13.90 0.77
N ASP A 77 -17.92 -13.65 0.11
CA ASP A 77 -18.87 -14.71 -0.28
C ASP A 77 -18.22 -15.72 -1.23
N LEU A 78 -17.44 -15.24 -2.21
CA LEU A 78 -16.70 -16.12 -3.12
C LEU A 78 -15.69 -16.99 -2.36
N GLN A 79 -14.92 -16.39 -1.44
CA GLN A 79 -13.96 -17.13 -0.62
C GLN A 79 -14.66 -18.19 0.24
N HIS A 80 -15.80 -17.85 0.84
CA HIS A 80 -16.60 -18.78 1.63
C HIS A 80 -17.14 -19.94 0.77
N LYS A 81 -17.78 -19.63 -0.37
CA LYS A 81 -18.31 -20.63 -1.30
C LYS A 81 -17.22 -21.57 -1.82
N TYR A 82 -16.04 -21.03 -2.14
CA TYR A 82 -14.89 -21.84 -2.52
C TYR A 82 -14.46 -22.78 -1.40
N GLY A 83 -14.38 -22.29 -0.16
CA GLY A 83 -14.06 -23.13 1.00
C GLY A 83 -15.06 -24.27 1.22
N VAL A 84 -16.36 -23.98 1.10
CA VAL A 84 -17.43 -24.99 1.19
C VAL A 84 -17.33 -26.01 0.06
N LEU A 85 -17.09 -25.57 -1.18
CA LEU A 85 -16.91 -26.46 -2.32
C LEU A 85 -15.73 -27.41 -2.11
N VAL A 86 -14.58 -26.89 -1.66
CA VAL A 86 -13.40 -27.71 -1.35
C VAL A 86 -13.70 -28.71 -0.25
N ALA A 87 -14.37 -28.29 0.83
CA ALA A 87 -14.75 -29.18 1.93
C ALA A 87 -15.66 -30.31 1.43
N TYR A 88 -16.67 -29.99 0.63
CA TYR A 88 -17.58 -30.97 0.03
C TYR A 88 -16.85 -31.92 -0.93
N ALA A 89 -16.01 -31.41 -1.83
CA ALA A 89 -15.27 -32.25 -2.77
C ALA A 89 -14.32 -33.24 -2.07
N LYS A 90 -13.85 -32.91 -0.86
CA LYS A 90 -13.06 -33.82 -0.01
C LYS A 90 -13.88 -34.94 0.64
N THR A 91 -15.20 -34.81 0.74
CA THR A 91 -16.04 -35.90 1.30
C THR A 91 -16.42 -36.95 0.26
N ILE A 92 -16.22 -36.65 -1.04
CA ILE A 92 -16.52 -37.56 -2.14
C ILE A 92 -15.29 -38.41 -2.43
N ASN A 93 -15.37 -39.71 -2.15
CA ASN A 93 -14.32 -40.66 -2.52
C ASN A 93 -14.47 -41.10 -3.99
N MET A 94 -13.37 -41.14 -4.72
CA MET A 94 -13.31 -41.51 -6.13
C MET A 94 -12.93 -42.99 -6.32
N GLN A 95 -13.36 -43.59 -7.44
CA GLN A 95 -12.88 -44.91 -7.85
C GLN A 95 -11.38 -44.85 -8.15
N GLY A 96 -10.58 -45.75 -7.55
CA GLY A 96 -9.12 -45.71 -7.62
C GLY A 96 -8.44 -45.08 -6.40
N GLY A 97 -9.20 -44.64 -5.40
CA GLY A 97 -8.68 -44.05 -4.16
C GLY A 97 -8.56 -42.52 -4.24
N GLY A 98 -8.45 -41.89 -3.08
CA GLY A 98 -8.45 -40.42 -2.96
C GLY A 98 -9.85 -39.79 -3.11
N THR A 99 -9.88 -38.48 -2.93
CA THR A 99 -11.07 -37.64 -2.95
C THR A 99 -11.25 -36.94 -4.29
N ALA A 100 -12.47 -36.52 -4.61
CA ALA A 100 -12.74 -35.75 -5.84
C ALA A 100 -11.89 -34.48 -5.94
N TYR A 101 -11.58 -33.85 -4.79
CA TYR A 101 -10.69 -32.69 -4.76
C TYR A 101 -9.25 -33.02 -5.15
N GLU A 102 -8.70 -34.15 -4.69
CA GLU A 102 -7.34 -34.57 -5.02
C GLU A 102 -7.19 -34.89 -6.51
N HIS A 103 -8.15 -35.63 -7.08
CA HIS A 103 -8.19 -35.90 -8.52
C HIS A 103 -8.31 -34.62 -9.36
N PHE A 104 -9.07 -33.63 -8.88
CA PHE A 104 -9.17 -32.32 -9.53
C PHE A 104 -7.82 -31.59 -9.54
N LEU A 105 -7.10 -31.59 -8.42
CA LEU A 105 -5.76 -30.97 -8.34
C LEU A 105 -4.75 -31.67 -9.26
N ASP A 106 -4.78 -32.99 -9.32
CA ASP A 106 -3.89 -33.77 -10.19
C ASP A 106 -4.12 -33.45 -11.68
N ARG A 107 -5.39 -33.30 -12.08
CA ARG A 107 -5.74 -32.86 -13.44
C ARG A 107 -5.27 -31.42 -13.71
N LEU A 108 -5.51 -30.51 -12.77
CA LEU A 108 -5.09 -29.11 -12.91
C LEU A 108 -3.58 -28.93 -13.07
N ASN A 109 -2.79 -29.81 -12.46
CA ASN A 109 -1.33 -29.77 -12.54
C ASN A 109 -0.78 -30.47 -13.79
N THR A 110 -1.56 -31.35 -14.43
CA THR A 110 -1.18 -32.02 -15.68
C THR A 110 -1.62 -31.26 -16.93
N GLU A 111 -2.59 -30.34 -16.82
CA GLU A 111 -3.06 -29.46 -17.90
C GLU A 111 -2.28 -28.13 -18.02
N LYS A 112 -1.27 -27.90 -17.16
CA LYS A 112 -0.35 -26.75 -17.24
C LYS A 112 0.94 -27.12 -17.96
#